data_AF-A0A535JUD2-F1
#
_entry.id   AF-A0A535JUD2-F1
#
_cell.length_a   1.000
_cell.length_b   1.000
_cell.length_c   1.000
_cell.angle_alpha   90.00
_cell.angle_beta   90.00
_cell.angle_gamma   90.00
#
_symmetry.space_group_name_H-M   'P 1'
#
loop_
_entity.id
_entity.type
_entity.pdbx_description
1 polymer ?
#
loop_
_entity_poly.entity_id
_entity_poly.type
_entity_poly.pdbx_seq_one_letter_code
_entity_poly.pdbx_strand_id
1 'polypeptide(L)'
;MDLDRVLPGVIGAFVGVVGWLLVGLFIQRRQFMRQARNAARAVYFELDVNRMNVEVARDYGSFTPLNRSSFERLLPELATLIGAAELRTIVSAYLAHAGYQQASSDRELPPEVRREVLAAILAAHDDAMNVLRRCGFTRAELQGLAIASADATAPSVESKT
;
A
#
# COMPACT_ATOMS: atom_id res chain seq x y z
N MET A 1 44.22 6.13 -45.41
CA MET A 1 44.61 5.58 -44.09
C MET A 1 43.85 6.26 -42.93
N ASP A 2 42.63 6.79 -43.14
CA ASP A 2 41.83 7.39 -42.05
C ASP A 2 40.65 6.51 -41.61
N LEU A 3 40.15 5.61 -42.48
CA LEU A 3 39.01 4.76 -42.18
C LEU A 3 39.29 3.80 -41.01
N ASP A 4 40.50 3.25 -40.95
CA ASP A 4 40.93 2.32 -39.89
C ASP A 4 41.05 2.98 -38.50
N ARG A 5 41.12 4.32 -38.44
CA ARG A 5 41.15 5.10 -37.18
C ARG A 5 39.79 5.69 -36.83
N VAL A 6 39.01 6.08 -37.83
CA VAL A 6 37.66 6.64 -37.63
C VAL A 6 36.67 5.57 -37.20
N LEU A 7 36.74 4.36 -37.79
CA LEU A 7 35.82 3.26 -37.48
C LEU A 7 35.83 2.84 -36.00
N PRO A 8 36.99 2.59 -35.34
CA PRO A 8 37.01 2.27 -33.92
C PRO A 8 36.57 3.45 -33.04
N GLY A 9 36.82 4.69 -33.45
CA GLY A 9 36.36 5.88 -32.73
C GLY A 9 34.83 6.02 -32.72
N VAL A 10 34.18 5.78 -33.86
CA VAL A 10 32.71 5.80 -33.99
C VAL A 10 32.07 4.66 -33.20
N ILE A 11 32.64 3.45 -33.26
CA ILE A 11 32.17 2.31 -32.48
C ILE A 11 32.30 2.60 -30.97
N GLY A 12 33.42 3.16 -30.53
CA GLY A 12 33.64 3.55 -29.13
C GLY A 12 32.64 4.60 -28.65
N ALA A 13 32.37 5.63 -29.47
CA ALA A 13 31.37 6.65 -29.15
C ALA A 13 29.96 6.06 -29.08
N PHE A 14 29.59 5.19 -30.01
CA PHE A 14 28.28 4.53 -30.02
C PHE A 14 28.09 3.64 -28.78
N VAL A 15 29.07 2.80 -28.44
CA VAL A 15 29.04 1.96 -27.23
C VAL A 15 28.99 2.82 -25.97
N GLY A 16 29.72 3.94 -25.94
CA GLY A 16 29.68 4.90 -24.83
C GLY A 16 28.28 5.50 -24.62
N VAL A 17 27.64 5.97 -25.69
CA VAL A 17 26.28 6.54 -25.63
C VAL A 17 25.25 5.48 -25.23
N VAL A 18 25.28 4.30 -25.85
CA VAL A 18 24.36 3.20 -25.53
C VAL A 18 24.55 2.73 -24.09
N GLY A 19 25.80 2.56 -23.65
CA GLY A 19 26.13 2.18 -22.28
C GLY A 19 25.59 3.20 -21.26
N TRP A 20 25.79 4.49 -21.53
CA TRP A 20 25.27 5.56 -20.66
C TRP A 20 23.74 5.58 -20.58
N LEU A 21 23.07 5.43 -21.73
CA LEU A 21 21.61 5.36 -21.78
C LEU A 21 21.07 4.16 -20.99
N LEU A 22 21.69 2.98 -21.13
CA LEU A 22 21.30 1.78 -20.38
C LEU A 22 21.48 1.97 -18.86
N VAL A 23 22.58 2.60 -18.43
CA VAL A 23 22.80 2.92 -17.01
C VAL A 23 21.74 3.89 -16.51
N GLY A 24 21.43 4.94 -17.28
CA GLY A 24 20.38 5.90 -16.95
C GLY A 24 19.02 5.23 -16.76
N LEU A 25 18.61 4.38 -17.73
CA LEU A 25 17.37 3.61 -17.65
C LEU A 25 17.34 2.66 -16.45
N PHE A 26 18.46 2.01 -16.14
CA PHE A 26 18.57 1.10 -15.00
C PHE A 26 18.37 1.82 -13.67
N ILE A 27 19.05 2.97 -13.47
CA ILE A 27 18.93 3.77 -12.24
C ILE A 27 17.51 4.34 -12.11
N GLN A 28 16.98 4.89 -13.19
CA GLN A 28 15.63 5.46 -13.23
C GLN A 28 14.57 4.41 -12.88
N ARG A 29 14.64 3.21 -13.47
CA ARG A 29 13.73 2.10 -13.15
C ARG A 29 13.80 1.71 -11.68
N ARG A 30 15.00 1.70 -11.08
CA ARG A 30 15.19 1.37 -9.67
C ARG A 30 14.58 2.43 -8.75
N GLN A 31 14.66 3.71 -9.12
CA GLN A 31 14.06 4.80 -8.35
C GLN A 31 12.53 4.73 -8.39
N PHE A 32 11.92 4.52 -9.56
CA PHE A 32 10.47 4.35 -9.67
C PHE A 32 9.95 3.17 -8.84
N MET A 33 10.64 2.03 -8.88
CA MET A 33 10.26 0.87 -8.06
C MET A 33 10.33 1.15 -6.56
N ARG A 34 11.31 1.94 -6.10
CA ARG A 34 11.39 2.36 -4.69
C ARG A 34 10.25 3.31 -4.32
N GLN A 35 9.96 4.28 -5.18
CA GLN A 35 8.87 5.22 -4.97
C GLN A 35 7.52 4.50 -4.91
N ALA A 36 7.26 3.57 -5.82
CA ALA A 36 6.03 2.81 -5.84
C ALA A 36 5.87 1.88 -4.61
N ARG A 37 6.97 1.28 -4.13
CA ARG A 37 6.93 0.52 -2.86
C ARG A 37 6.65 1.40 -1.66
N ASN A 38 7.26 2.59 -1.60
CA ASN A 38 6.99 3.54 -0.53
C ASN A 38 5.53 4.03 -0.58
N ALA A 39 4.98 4.23 -1.78
CA ALA A 39 3.57 4.51 -1.97
C ALA A 39 2.68 3.38 -1.42
N ALA A 40 2.97 2.13 -1.76
CA ALA A 40 2.26 0.96 -1.24
C ALA A 40 2.30 0.88 0.30
N ARG A 41 3.43 1.23 0.92
CA ARG A 41 3.55 1.27 2.39
C ARG A 41 2.74 2.39 3.01
N ALA A 42 2.75 3.58 2.42
CA ALA A 42 1.95 4.70 2.92
C ALA A 42 0.46 4.37 2.89
N VAL A 43 -0.01 3.79 1.78
CA VAL A 43 -1.41 3.34 1.63
C VAL A 43 -1.72 2.16 2.56
N TYR A 44 -0.77 1.24 2.78
CA TYR A 44 -0.92 0.16 3.77
C TYR A 44 -1.20 0.71 5.17
N PHE A 45 -0.41 1.67 5.64
CA PHE A 45 -0.59 2.23 6.99
C PHE A 45 -1.85 3.09 7.11
N GLU A 46 -2.23 3.83 6.06
CA GLU A 46 -3.52 4.53 6.05
C GLU A 46 -4.69 3.54 6.16
N LEU A 47 -4.63 2.44 5.41
CA LEU A 47 -5.68 1.43 5.41
C LEU A 47 -5.73 0.64 6.73
N ASP A 48 -4.58 0.40 7.37
CA ASP A 48 -4.49 -0.23 8.69
C ASP A 48 -5.18 0.61 9.77
N VAL A 49 -4.93 1.93 9.78
CA VAL A 49 -5.63 2.86 10.70
C VAL A 49 -7.13 2.89 10.42
N ASN A 50 -7.53 2.94 9.14
CA ASN A 50 -8.95 2.88 8.77
C ASN A 50 -9.60 1.58 9.24
N ARG A 51 -8.92 0.44 9.07
CA ARG A 51 -9.40 -0.87 9.52
C ARG A 51 -9.65 -0.87 11.03
N MET A 52 -8.71 -0.36 11.83
CA MET A 52 -8.90 -0.23 13.29
C MET A 52 -10.13 0.65 13.63
N ASN A 53 -10.34 1.74 12.90
CA ASN A 53 -11.53 2.59 13.08
C ASN A 53 -12.83 1.88 12.72
N VAL A 54 -12.82 1.00 11.70
CA VAL A 54 -13.98 0.17 11.34
C VAL A 54 -14.24 -0.89 12.40
N GLU A 55 -13.20 -1.50 12.96
CA GLU A 55 -13.31 -2.49 14.04
C GLU A 55 -13.91 -1.85 15.30
N VAL A 56 -13.40 -0.69 15.70
CA VAL A 56 -13.97 0.08 16.82
C VAL A 56 -15.43 0.47 16.57
N ALA A 57 -15.78 0.86 15.33
CA ALA A 57 -17.15 1.16 14.98
C ALA A 57 -18.07 -0.07 15.04
N ARG A 58 -17.58 -1.25 14.64
CA ARG A 58 -18.34 -2.51 14.68
C ARG A 58 -18.60 -2.95 16.11
N ASP A 59 -17.58 -2.87 16.96
CA ASP A 59 -17.61 -3.47 18.29
C ASP A 59 -18.21 -2.52 19.34
N TYR A 60 -18.01 -1.20 19.18
CA TYR A 60 -18.42 -0.18 20.14
C TYR A 60 -19.40 0.85 19.59
N GLY A 61 -19.71 0.83 18.28
CA GLY A 61 -20.58 1.83 17.66
C GLY A 61 -19.99 3.24 17.59
N SER A 62 -18.67 3.38 17.81
CA SER A 62 -17.97 4.67 17.75
C SER A 62 -17.38 4.88 16.35
N PHE A 63 -17.93 5.85 15.62
CA PHE A 63 -17.55 6.11 14.23
C PHE A 63 -16.54 7.26 14.14
N THR A 64 -15.41 6.98 13.51
CA THR A 64 -14.35 7.96 13.20
C THR A 64 -14.23 8.11 11.68
N PRO A 65 -14.08 9.32 11.13
CA PRO A 65 -13.93 9.49 9.69
C PRO A 65 -12.74 8.71 9.12
N LEU A 66 -12.99 7.97 8.04
CA LEU A 66 -11.94 7.22 7.31
C LEU A 66 -11.17 8.16 6.37
N ASN A 67 -9.86 7.98 6.28
CA ASN A 67 -8.98 8.77 5.41
C ASN A 67 -8.79 8.11 4.04
N ARG A 68 -8.58 8.91 3.00
CA ARG A 68 -8.27 8.44 1.62
C ARG A 68 -7.16 9.23 0.92
N SER A 69 -6.56 10.18 1.62
CA SER A 69 -5.67 11.19 1.03
C SER A 69 -4.38 10.59 0.49
N SER A 70 -3.81 9.60 1.16
CA SER A 70 -2.62 8.91 0.67
C SER A 70 -2.94 8.08 -0.57
N PHE A 71 -4.05 7.35 -0.55
CA PHE A 71 -4.49 6.57 -1.70
C PHE A 71 -4.74 7.43 -2.94
N GLU A 72 -5.52 8.50 -2.83
CA GLU A 72 -5.82 9.39 -3.97
C GLU A 72 -4.55 10.02 -4.55
N ARG A 73 -3.63 10.46 -3.68
CA ARG A 73 -2.38 11.09 -4.09
C ARG A 73 -1.41 10.11 -4.75
N LEU A 74 -1.36 8.87 -4.26
CA LEU A 74 -0.32 7.89 -4.62
C LEU A 74 -0.83 6.81 -5.59
N LEU A 75 -2.07 6.92 -6.05
CA LEU A 75 -2.68 6.01 -7.02
C LEU A 75 -1.84 5.85 -8.30
N PRO A 76 -1.28 6.92 -8.89
CA PRO A 76 -0.44 6.79 -10.08
C PRO A 76 0.78 5.89 -9.83
N GLU A 77 1.48 6.09 -8.70
CA GLU A 77 2.65 5.30 -8.33
C GLU A 77 2.28 3.83 -8.05
N LEU A 78 1.15 3.59 -7.38
CA LEU A 78 0.65 2.23 -7.15
C LEU A 78 0.37 1.48 -8.46
N ALA A 79 -0.24 2.16 -9.44
CA ALA A 79 -0.56 1.58 -10.74
C ALA A 79 0.69 1.14 -11.53
N THR A 80 1.88 1.69 -11.21
CA THR A 80 3.15 1.26 -11.82
C THR A 80 3.71 -0.04 -11.24
N LEU A 81 3.25 -0.42 -10.04
CA LEU A 81 3.76 -1.57 -9.28
C LEU A 81 2.76 -2.73 -9.23
N ILE A 82 1.47 -2.43 -9.24
CA ILE A 82 0.38 -3.37 -8.94
C ILE A 82 -0.40 -3.70 -10.21
N GLY A 83 -0.73 -4.98 -10.41
CA GLY A 83 -1.56 -5.41 -11.54
C GLY A 83 -3.01 -4.95 -11.41
N ALA A 84 -3.75 -4.89 -12.52
CA ALA A 84 -5.13 -4.37 -12.53
C ALA A 84 -6.08 -5.10 -11.56
N ALA A 85 -5.95 -6.43 -11.42
CA ALA A 85 -6.78 -7.21 -10.51
C ALA A 85 -6.52 -6.86 -9.04
N GLU A 86 -5.26 -6.72 -8.66
CA GLU A 86 -4.84 -6.34 -7.30
C GLU A 86 -5.19 -4.88 -6.99
N LEU A 87 -5.04 -3.99 -7.97
CA LEU A 87 -5.43 -2.59 -7.82
C LEU A 87 -6.94 -2.46 -7.61
N ARG A 88 -7.75 -3.28 -8.29
CA ARG A 88 -9.19 -3.34 -8.08
C ARG A 88 -9.52 -3.74 -6.64
N THR A 89 -8.82 -4.71 -6.04
CA THR A 89 -9.01 -5.08 -4.62
C THR A 89 -8.80 -3.89 -3.70
N ILE A 90 -7.73 -3.11 -3.92
CA ILE A 90 -7.44 -1.91 -3.12
C ILE A 90 -8.53 -0.85 -3.31
N VAL A 91 -8.89 -0.55 -4.56
CA VAL A 91 -9.95 0.43 -4.88
C VAL A 91 -11.27 0.03 -4.22
N SER A 92 -11.63 -1.26 -4.26
CA SER A 92 -12.85 -1.77 -3.63
C SER A 92 -12.89 -1.54 -2.13
N ALA A 93 -11.76 -1.68 -1.42
CA ALA A 93 -11.68 -1.36 0.01
C ALA A 93 -11.98 0.12 0.28
N TYR A 94 -11.44 1.03 -0.53
CA TYR A 94 -11.71 2.47 -0.41
C TYR A 94 -13.14 2.85 -0.83
N LEU A 95 -13.74 2.17 -1.81
CA LEU A 95 -15.14 2.37 -2.17
C LEU A 95 -16.08 1.94 -1.03
N ALA A 96 -15.69 0.96 -0.23
CA ALA A 96 -16.43 0.50 0.93
C ALA A 96 -16.60 1.60 2.01
N HIS A 97 -15.83 2.69 1.96
CA HIS A 97 -16.00 3.86 2.82
C HIS A 97 -17.38 4.51 2.65
N ALA A 98 -18.00 4.42 1.47
CA ALA A 98 -19.37 4.89 1.28
C ALA A 98 -20.36 4.08 2.15
N GLY A 99 -20.17 2.77 2.21
CA GLY A 99 -20.95 1.89 3.11
C GLY A 99 -20.71 2.21 4.58
N TYR A 100 -19.47 2.55 4.95
CA TYR A 100 -19.15 3.01 6.31
C TYR A 100 -19.88 4.31 6.68
N GLN A 101 -19.88 5.29 5.79
CA GLN A 101 -20.60 6.55 6.00
C GLN A 101 -22.11 6.33 6.13
N GLN A 102 -22.69 5.46 5.29
CA GLN A 102 -24.09 5.07 5.41
C GLN A 102 -24.36 4.42 6.78
N ALA A 103 -23.55 3.46 7.19
CA ALA A 103 -23.68 2.77 8.47
C ALA A 103 -23.55 3.72 9.68
N SER A 104 -22.80 4.82 9.55
CA SER A 104 -22.67 5.85 10.58
C SER A 104 -23.86 6.80 10.67
N SER A 105 -24.50 7.11 9.54
CA SER A 105 -25.55 8.15 9.44
C SER A 105 -26.96 7.58 9.58
N ASP A 106 -27.17 6.35 9.13
CA ASP A 106 -28.45 5.69 9.18
C ASP A 106 -28.75 5.12 10.58
N ARG A 107 -29.67 5.79 11.28
CA ARG A 107 -30.13 5.40 12.62
C ARG A 107 -31.20 4.31 12.58
N GLU A 108 -31.85 4.11 11.45
CA GLU A 108 -32.91 3.10 11.27
C GLU A 108 -32.33 1.73 10.90
N LEU A 109 -31.07 1.68 10.49
CA LEU A 109 -30.37 0.44 10.15
C LEU A 109 -30.34 -0.52 11.37
N PRO A 110 -30.90 -1.75 11.23
CA PRO A 110 -30.87 -2.73 12.29
C PRO A 110 -29.43 -3.02 12.77
N PRO A 111 -29.20 -3.17 14.09
CA PRO A 111 -27.85 -3.37 14.62
C PRO A 111 -27.11 -4.56 14.02
N GLU A 112 -27.83 -5.65 13.74
CA GLU A 112 -27.25 -6.86 13.13
C GLU A 112 -26.78 -6.61 11.70
N VAL A 113 -27.61 -5.93 10.89
CA VAL A 113 -27.25 -5.54 9.52
C VAL A 113 -26.06 -4.59 9.52
N ARG A 114 -26.02 -3.64 10.46
CA ARG A 114 -24.90 -2.70 10.61
C ARG A 114 -23.59 -3.44 10.90
N ARG A 115 -23.62 -4.40 11.83
CA ARG A 115 -22.43 -5.20 12.16
C ARG A 115 -21.97 -6.03 10.96
N GLU A 116 -22.90 -6.62 10.21
CA GLU A 116 -22.57 -7.42 9.03
C GLU A 116 -21.92 -6.57 7.93
N VAL A 117 -22.45 -5.38 7.67
CA VAL A 117 -21.86 -4.42 6.73
C VAL A 117 -20.45 -4.03 7.18
N LEU A 118 -20.24 -3.72 8.46
CA LEU A 118 -18.92 -3.37 8.99
C LEU A 118 -17.95 -4.56 8.93
N ALA A 119 -18.42 -5.79 9.14
CA ALA A 119 -17.62 -7.00 8.98
C ALA A 119 -17.18 -7.21 7.52
N ALA A 120 -18.07 -6.98 6.56
CA ALA A 120 -17.74 -7.03 5.14
C ALA A 120 -16.70 -5.94 4.74
N ILE A 121 -16.83 -4.74 5.30
CA ILE A 121 -15.85 -3.66 5.09
C ILE A 121 -14.48 -4.05 5.65
N LEU A 122 -14.43 -4.65 6.85
CA LEU A 122 -13.19 -5.16 7.45
C LEU A 122 -12.53 -6.23 6.58
N ALA A 123 -13.31 -7.20 6.07
CA ALA A 123 -12.79 -8.23 5.17
C ALA A 123 -12.18 -7.61 3.90
N ALA A 124 -12.83 -6.61 3.31
CA ALA A 124 -12.28 -5.89 2.16
C ALA A 124 -10.98 -5.14 2.49
N HIS A 125 -10.87 -4.55 3.70
CA HIS A 125 -9.64 -3.91 4.16
C HIS A 125 -8.52 -4.94 4.34
N ASP A 126 -8.81 -6.09 4.96
CA ASP A 126 -7.86 -7.18 5.15
C ASP A 126 -7.31 -7.70 3.82
N ASP A 127 -8.18 -7.91 2.82
CA ASP A 127 -7.77 -8.34 1.48
C ASP A 127 -6.86 -7.31 0.79
N ALA A 128 -7.21 -6.03 0.85
CA ALA A 128 -6.40 -4.97 0.28
C ALA A 128 -5.07 -4.78 1.01
N MET A 129 -5.06 -4.90 2.35
CA MET A 129 -3.83 -4.90 3.15
C MET A 129 -2.93 -6.08 2.78
N ASN A 130 -3.48 -7.27 2.55
CA ASN A 130 -2.73 -8.44 2.11
C ASN A 130 -2.06 -8.20 0.74
N VAL A 131 -2.76 -7.57 -0.20
CA VAL A 131 -2.17 -7.16 -1.49
C VAL A 131 -1.02 -6.17 -1.28
N LEU A 132 -1.27 -5.07 -0.56
CA LEU A 132 -0.26 -4.04 -0.30
C LEU A 132 0.96 -4.59 0.44
N ARG A 133 0.75 -5.54 1.35
CA ARG A 133 1.79 -6.24 2.10
C ARG A 133 2.72 -7.03 1.17
N ARG A 134 2.18 -7.75 0.19
CA ARG A 134 2.98 -8.51 -0.80
C ARG A 134 3.75 -7.60 -1.75
N CYS A 135 3.19 -6.46 -2.14
CA CYS A 135 3.78 -5.57 -3.14
C CYS A 135 4.78 -4.57 -2.53
N GLY A 136 4.47 -4.03 -1.35
CA GLY A 136 5.19 -2.93 -0.73
C GLY A 136 6.36 -3.34 0.16
N PHE A 137 6.36 -4.57 0.70
CA PHE A 137 7.32 -4.97 1.73
C PHE A 137 8.21 -6.14 1.29
N THR A 138 9.45 -6.10 1.75
CA THR A 138 10.39 -7.22 1.66
C THR A 138 10.11 -8.23 2.77
N ARG A 139 10.57 -9.47 2.60
CA ARG A 139 10.40 -10.52 3.63
C ARG A 139 10.94 -10.12 5.00
N ALA A 140 12.06 -9.42 5.05
CA ALA A 140 12.65 -8.94 6.31
C ALA A 140 11.77 -7.88 6.99
N GLU A 141 11.22 -6.94 6.22
CA GLU A 141 10.30 -5.92 6.76
C GLU A 141 9.00 -6.55 7.27
N LEU A 142 8.49 -7.59 6.59
CA LEU A 142 7.30 -8.33 7.04
C LEU A 142 7.51 -9.07 8.36
N GLN A 143 8.71 -9.62 8.58
CA GLN A 143 9.06 -10.23 9.85
C GLN A 143 9.10 -9.18 10.97
N GLY A 144 9.66 -8.00 10.70
CA GLY A 144 9.65 -6.88 11.65
C GLY A 144 8.23 -6.44 12.04
N LEU A 145 7.32 -6.33 11.08
CA LEU A 145 5.91 -6.02 11.35
C LEU A 145 5.23 -7.07 12.24
N ALA A 146 5.48 -8.36 11.98
CA ALA A 146 4.92 -9.45 12.78
C ALA A 146 5.42 -9.42 14.24
N ILE A 147 6.71 -9.15 14.44
CA ILE A 147 7.31 -9.02 15.77
C ILE A 147 6.71 -7.81 16.51
N ALA A 148 6.60 -6.66 15.85
CA ALA A 148 6.00 -5.46 16.45
C ALA A 148 4.53 -5.68 16.87
N SER A 149 3.74 -6.40 16.05
CA SER A 149 2.36 -6.74 16.42
C SER A 149 2.27 -7.72 17.60
N ALA A 150 3.23 -8.64 17.72
CA ALA A 150 3.26 -9.59 18.83
C ALA A 150 3.60 -8.91 20.16
N ASP A 151 4.54 -7.96 20.14
CA ASP A 151 4.94 -7.17 21.32
C ASP A 151 3.81 -6.25 21.81
N ALA A 152 3.05 -5.66 20.88
CA ALA A 152 1.89 -4.83 21.21
C ALA A 152 0.73 -5.61 21.89
N THR A 153 0.71 -6.95 21.76
CA THR A 153 -0.34 -7.82 22.34
C THR A 153 0.09 -8.40 23.70
N ALA A 154 1.34 -8.21 24.13
CA ALA A 154 1.80 -8.66 25.43
C ALA A 154 1.30 -7.72 26.54
N PRO A 155 0.58 -8.22 27.58
CA PRO A 155 0.12 -7.37 28.66
C PRO A 155 1.31 -6.84 29.46
N SER A 156 1.41 -5.52 29.61
CA SER A 156 2.32 -4.87 30.53
C SER A 156 1.91 -5.23 31.96
N VAL A 157 2.50 -6.30 32.51
CA VAL A 157 2.40 -6.62 33.93
C VAL A 157 3.26 -5.60 34.68
N GLU A 158 2.65 -4.46 35.01
CA GLU A 158 3.23 -3.49 35.92
C GLU A 158 3.22 -4.09 37.33
N SER A 159 4.35 -4.70 37.69
CA SER A 159 4.65 -5.16 39.04
C SER A 159 4.82 -3.94 39.95
N LYS A 160 3.75 -3.54 40.64
CA LYS A 160 3.85 -2.62 41.79
C LYS A 160 4.43 -3.38 42.99
N THR A 161 5.69 -3.12 43.29
CA THR A 161 6.26 -3.24 44.65
C THR A 161 6.08 -1.95 45.40
#